data_AF-A0A662HJF0-F1
#
_entry.id   AF-A0A662HJF0-F1
#
_cell.length_a   1.000
_cell.length_b   1.000
_cell.length_c   1.000
_cell.angle_alpha   90.00
_cell.angle_beta   90.00
_cell.angle_gamma   90.00
#
_symmetry.space_group_name_H-M   'P 1'
#
loop_
_entity.id
_entity.type
_entity.pdbx_description
1 polymer ?
#
loop_
_entity_poly.entity_id
_entity_poly.type
_entity_poly.pdbx_seq_one_letter_code
_entity_poly.pdbx_strand_id
1 'polypeptide(L)'
;MPSEKKTSLFLEQTQEKHLSQIRKTYTIGKNLWEPFTLLSPETKTLLKLLEAYLREINIPPPEIIEPNYSDKMGLYIIVVLPCNASQALQHWTKILDELHDFNIPIFIKWTGKLDVSPEKLGTYLGKILAKMNIHLITEKPFDIVKILKEEWSL
;
A
#
# COMPACT_ATOMS: atom_id res chain seq x y z
N MET A 1 -34.42 -0.63 15.13
CA MET A 1 -32.98 -0.44 14.87
C MET A 1 -32.73 -0.20 13.37
N PRO A 2 -32.71 1.05 12.88
CA PRO A 2 -32.44 1.39 11.49
C PRO A 2 -31.21 2.30 11.27
N SER A 3 -30.39 2.58 12.29
CA SER A 3 -29.32 3.60 12.20
C SER A 3 -28.01 3.10 11.59
N GLU A 4 -27.61 1.83 11.79
CA GLU A 4 -26.30 1.33 11.34
C GLU A 4 -26.21 1.17 9.81
N LYS A 5 -27.28 0.70 9.16
CA LYS A 5 -27.32 0.56 7.69
C LYS A 5 -27.30 1.88 6.93
N LYS A 6 -27.71 2.98 7.56
CA LYS A 6 -27.66 4.31 6.94
C LYS A 6 -26.25 4.90 6.97
N THR A 7 -25.49 4.61 8.03
CA THR A 7 -24.11 5.08 8.19
C THR A 7 -23.15 4.36 7.23
N SER A 8 -23.29 3.04 7.05
CA SER A 8 -22.45 2.28 6.10
C SER A 8 -22.69 2.71 4.65
N LEU A 9 -23.96 2.87 4.26
CA LEU A 9 -24.34 3.31 2.91
C LEU A 9 -23.86 4.74 2.60
N PHE A 10 -23.82 5.61 3.61
CA PHE A 10 -23.33 6.97 3.45
C PHE A 10 -21.79 7.00 3.29
N LEU A 11 -21.07 6.14 4.03
CA LEU A 11 -19.61 6.00 3.93
C LEU A 11 -19.20 5.44 2.56
N GLU A 12 -19.88 4.40 2.07
CA GLU A 12 -19.63 3.80 0.76
C GLU A 12 -19.89 4.78 -0.38
N GLN A 13 -21.01 5.52 -0.34
CA GLN A 13 -21.33 6.54 -1.35
C GLN A 13 -20.34 7.70 -1.36
N THR A 14 -19.84 8.08 -0.18
CA THR A 14 -18.83 9.13 -0.04
C THR A 14 -17.49 8.64 -0.58
N GLN A 15 -17.08 7.41 -0.25
CA GLN A 15 -15.87 6.79 -0.78
C GLN A 15 -15.88 6.66 -2.30
N GLU A 16 -16.95 6.13 -2.90
CA GLU A 16 -17.07 5.99 -4.36
C GLU A 16 -17.03 7.33 -5.09
N LYS A 17 -17.68 8.36 -4.55
CA LYS A 17 -17.65 9.71 -5.11
C LYS A 17 -16.23 10.32 -5.05
N HIS A 18 -15.53 10.14 -3.94
CA HIS A 18 -14.15 10.58 -3.77
C HIS A 18 -13.18 9.84 -4.69
N LEU A 19 -13.31 8.51 -4.81
CA LEU A 19 -12.49 7.69 -5.70
C LEU A 19 -12.75 8.03 -7.19
N SER A 20 -14.00 8.32 -7.56
CA SER A 20 -14.33 8.80 -8.91
C SER A 20 -13.70 10.16 -9.23
N GLN A 21 -13.58 11.07 -8.27
CA GLN A 21 -12.93 12.37 -8.48
C GLN A 21 -11.43 12.22 -8.63
N ILE A 22 -10.80 11.39 -7.77
CA ILE A 22 -9.39 11.03 -7.87
C ILE A 22 -9.10 10.41 -9.24
N ARG A 23 -9.88 9.43 -9.72
CA ARG A 23 -9.64 8.84 -11.06
C ARG A 23 -9.68 9.86 -12.20
N LYS A 24 -10.54 10.89 -12.12
CA LYS A 24 -10.63 11.96 -13.13
C LYS A 24 -9.41 12.87 -13.12
N THR A 25 -8.88 13.24 -11.94
CA THR A 25 -7.68 14.09 -11.85
C THR A 25 -6.42 13.39 -12.39
N TYR A 26 -6.32 12.07 -12.22
CA TYR A 26 -5.13 11.30 -12.61
C TYR A 26 -5.15 10.85 -14.09
N THR A 27 -6.32 10.83 -14.74
CA THR A 27 -6.40 10.53 -16.19
C THR A 27 -5.88 11.69 -17.06
N ILE A 28 -5.79 12.90 -16.51
CA ILE A 28 -5.35 14.12 -17.23
C ILE A 28 -3.81 14.29 -17.21
N GLY A 29 -3.09 13.56 -16.36
CA GLY A 29 -1.63 13.66 -16.22
C GLY A 29 -0.84 12.65 -17.05
N LYS A 30 -1.01 12.61 -18.38
CA LYS A 30 -0.20 11.72 -19.25
C LYS A 30 1.19 12.24 -19.60
N ASN A 31 1.52 13.46 -19.22
CA ASN A 31 2.86 14.03 -19.36
C ASN A 31 3.11 14.88 -18.12
N LEU A 32 4.09 14.55 -17.27
CA LEU A 32 4.89 15.49 -16.48
C LEU A 32 5.79 14.74 -15.50
N TRP A 33 7.09 14.71 -15.81
CA TRP A 33 8.19 14.43 -14.88
C TRP A 33 8.41 15.62 -13.93
N GLU A 34 7.35 16.09 -13.27
CA GLU A 34 7.47 17.06 -12.18
C GLU A 34 7.13 16.40 -10.85
N PRO A 35 7.90 16.69 -9.79
CA PRO A 35 7.66 16.07 -8.49
C PRO A 35 6.26 16.48 -8.01
N PHE A 36 5.47 15.49 -7.59
CA PHE A 36 4.12 15.58 -7.01
C PHE A 36 4.07 16.47 -5.73
N THR A 37 4.47 17.74 -5.84
CA THR A 37 4.68 18.67 -4.72
C THR A 37 3.39 19.35 -4.27
N LEU A 38 2.28 19.15 -4.99
CA LEU A 38 0.96 19.60 -4.60
C LEU A 38 -0.01 18.41 -4.53
N LEU A 39 0.06 17.67 -3.41
CA LEU A 39 -0.97 16.72 -3.05
C LEU A 39 -2.33 17.43 -3.03
N SER A 40 -3.31 16.86 -3.74
CA SER A 40 -4.68 17.35 -3.72
C SER A 40 -5.22 17.41 -2.27
N PRO A 41 -6.16 18.31 -1.95
CA PRO A 41 -6.81 18.34 -0.63
C PRO A 41 -7.37 16.98 -0.22
N GLU A 42 -7.88 16.20 -1.18
CA GLU A 42 -8.39 14.85 -0.99
C GLU A 42 -7.27 13.89 -0.57
N THR A 43 -6.13 13.92 -1.25
CA THR A 43 -4.97 13.09 -0.89
C THR A 43 -4.46 13.44 0.50
N LYS A 44 -4.37 14.74 0.86
CA LYS A 44 -3.97 15.15 2.21
C LYS A 44 -4.92 14.65 3.29
N THR A 45 -6.22 14.64 3.00
CA THR A 45 -7.24 14.11 3.91
C THR A 45 -7.10 12.61 4.08
N LEU A 46 -6.88 11.87 2.99
CA LEU A 46 -6.63 10.44 2.99
C LEU A 46 -5.42 10.07 3.87
N LEU A 47 -4.30 10.77 3.70
CA LEU A 47 -3.07 10.50 4.48
C LEU A 47 -3.28 10.76 5.97
N LYS A 48 -3.99 11.83 6.34
CA LYS A 48 -4.34 12.13 7.75
C LYS A 48 -5.26 11.07 8.35
N LEU A 49 -6.25 10.60 7.59
CA LEU A 49 -7.13 9.52 8.02
C LEU A 49 -6.35 8.22 8.23
N LEU A 50 -5.46 7.88 7.30
CA LEU A 50 -4.58 6.73 7.44
C LEU A 50 -3.70 6.87 8.68
N GLU A 51 -3.06 8.02 8.90
CA GLU A 51 -2.23 8.24 10.09
C GLU A 51 -3.02 8.08 11.40
N ALA A 52 -4.23 8.66 11.47
CA ALA A 52 -5.11 8.50 12.63
C ALA A 52 -5.47 7.04 12.86
N TYR A 53 -5.78 6.30 11.78
CA TYR A 53 -6.12 4.89 11.85
C TYR A 53 -4.95 4.03 12.35
N LEU A 54 -3.76 4.24 11.80
CA LEU A 54 -2.55 3.52 12.22
C LEU A 54 -2.31 3.69 13.73
N ARG A 55 -2.55 4.88 14.27
CA ARG A 55 -2.47 5.13 15.72
C ARG A 55 -3.54 4.36 16.49
N GLU A 56 -4.78 4.34 16.02
CA GLU A 56 -5.90 3.61 16.64
C GLU A 56 -5.62 2.10 16.75
N ILE A 57 -5.07 1.50 15.69
CA ILE A 57 -4.71 0.08 15.68
C ILE A 57 -3.34 -0.21 16.29
N ASN A 58 -2.77 0.73 17.07
CA ASN A 58 -1.50 0.60 17.80
C ASN A 58 -0.30 0.24 16.90
N ILE A 59 -0.26 0.78 15.68
CA ILE A 59 0.93 0.73 14.83
C ILE A 59 1.86 1.88 15.26
N PRO A 60 3.18 1.66 15.37
CA PRO A 60 4.11 2.73 15.67
C PRO A 60 3.95 3.89 14.68
N PRO A 61 4.08 5.15 15.13
CA PRO A 61 4.01 6.30 14.24
C PRO A 61 4.99 6.13 13.06
N PRO A 62 4.52 6.18 11.81
CA PRO A 62 5.40 6.03 10.66
C PRO A 62 6.33 7.23 10.53
N GLU A 63 7.56 6.97 10.10
CA GLU A 63 8.53 8.02 9.76
C GLU A 63 8.07 8.77 8.49
N ILE A 64 7.48 8.04 7.55
CA ILE A 64 7.03 8.56 6.26
C ILE A 64 5.70 7.89 5.89
N ILE A 65 4.73 8.68 5.44
CA ILE A 65 3.55 8.23 4.71
C ILE A 65 3.51 9.01 3.39
N GLU A 66 3.78 8.33 2.28
CA GLU A 66 3.88 8.96 0.96
C GLU A 66 2.93 8.29 -0.04
N PRO A 67 2.03 9.06 -0.69
CA PRO A 67 1.28 8.56 -1.82
C PRO A 67 2.21 8.51 -3.05
N ASN A 68 2.08 7.44 -3.82
CA ASN A 68 2.82 7.21 -5.05
C ASN A 68 1.88 6.75 -6.15
N TYR A 69 2.35 6.80 -7.39
CA TYR A 69 1.59 6.37 -8.55
C TYR A 69 2.45 5.50 -9.46
N SER A 70 1.85 4.43 -10.00
CA SER A 70 2.44 3.67 -11.09
C SER A 70 1.39 3.36 -12.14
N ASP A 71 1.79 3.29 -13.41
CA ASP A 71 0.86 2.99 -14.51
C ASP A 71 0.17 1.63 -14.38
N LYS A 72 0.81 0.68 -13.67
CA LYS A 72 0.33 -0.69 -13.51
C LYS A 72 -0.59 -0.89 -12.31
N MET A 73 -0.38 -0.14 -11.23
CA MET A 73 -1.13 -0.30 -9.97
C MET A 73 -2.02 0.90 -9.65
N GLY A 74 -1.88 2.02 -10.36
CA GLY A 74 -2.54 3.28 -10.02
C GLY A 74 -1.93 3.93 -8.78
N LEU A 75 -2.78 4.63 -8.02
CA LEU A 75 -2.41 5.25 -6.74
C LEU A 75 -2.17 4.16 -5.67
N TYR A 76 -1.05 4.27 -4.96
CA TYR A 76 -0.74 3.45 -3.80
C TYR A 76 -0.06 4.29 -2.73
N ILE A 77 0.04 3.78 -1.51
CA ILE A 77 0.67 4.47 -0.37
C ILE A 77 1.85 3.65 0.10
N ILE A 78 2.98 4.31 0.35
CA ILE A 78 4.11 3.73 1.04
C ILE A 78 4.13 4.28 2.47
N VAL A 79 4.21 3.38 3.45
CA VAL A 79 4.36 3.70 4.86
C VAL A 79 5.70 3.16 5.34
N VAL A 80 6.56 4.02 5.89
CA VAL A 80 7.86 3.65 6.44
C VAL A 80 7.76 3.55 7.96
N LEU A 81 7.97 2.36 8.51
CA LEU A 81 7.88 2.10 9.95
C LEU A 81 9.27 1.98 10.59
N PRO A 82 9.48 2.60 11.78
CA PRO A 82 10.73 2.53 12.53
C PRO A 82 10.89 1.21 13.28
N CYS A 83 10.94 0.08 12.56
CA CYS A 83 10.96 -1.27 13.16
C CYS A 83 11.76 -2.27 12.31
N ASN A 84 11.97 -3.48 12.84
CA ASN A 84 12.59 -4.57 12.07
C ASN A 84 11.60 -5.22 11.09
N ALA A 85 12.12 -5.99 10.13
CA ALA A 85 11.32 -6.67 9.12
C ALA A 85 10.21 -7.56 9.73
N SER A 86 10.53 -8.33 10.77
CA SER A 86 9.57 -9.19 11.46
C SER A 86 8.34 -8.44 11.97
N GLN A 87 8.56 -7.29 12.62
CA GLN A 87 7.52 -6.42 13.14
C GLN A 87 6.75 -5.74 12.00
N ALA A 88 7.46 -5.24 10.99
CA ALA A 88 6.86 -4.59 9.83
C ALA A 88 5.87 -5.51 9.09
N LEU A 89 6.22 -6.79 8.91
CA LEU A 89 5.35 -7.78 8.26
C LEU A 89 4.11 -8.10 9.10
N GLN A 90 4.24 -8.15 10.43
CA GLN A 90 3.11 -8.32 11.35
C GLN A 90 2.18 -7.11 11.29
N HIS A 91 2.75 -5.91 11.36
CA HIS A 91 2.01 -4.66 11.22
C HIS A 91 1.29 -4.57 9.88
N TRP A 92 1.97 -4.91 8.78
CA TRP A 92 1.36 -4.91 7.45
C TRP A 92 0.16 -5.84 7.37
N THR A 93 0.29 -7.06 7.90
CA THR A 93 -0.83 -8.01 7.94
C THR A 93 -2.00 -7.46 8.73
N LYS A 94 -1.74 -6.88 9.91
CA LYS A 94 -2.78 -6.25 10.74
C LYS A 94 -3.45 -5.08 10.02
N ILE A 95 -2.67 -4.22 9.37
CA ILE A 95 -3.21 -3.09 8.59
C ILE A 95 -4.16 -3.59 7.51
N LEU A 96 -3.81 -4.65 6.79
CA LEU A 96 -4.67 -5.21 5.73
C LEU A 96 -5.92 -5.90 6.25
N ASP A 97 -5.86 -6.53 7.43
CA ASP A 97 -7.04 -7.12 8.07
C ASP A 97 -8.05 -6.03 8.48
N GLU A 98 -7.52 -4.93 9.01
CA GLU A 98 -8.30 -3.82 9.53
C GLU A 98 -8.77 -2.86 8.41
N LEU A 99 -8.04 -2.76 7.30
CA LEU A 99 -8.34 -1.87 6.16
C LEU A 99 -8.80 -2.63 4.91
N HIS A 100 -9.50 -3.75 5.07
CA HIS A 100 -9.92 -4.57 3.93
C HIS A 100 -10.83 -3.82 2.93
N ASP A 101 -11.61 -2.83 3.39
CA ASP A 101 -12.46 -1.98 2.54
C ASP A 101 -11.71 -0.82 1.87
N PHE A 102 -10.43 -0.64 2.21
CA PHE A 102 -9.61 0.44 1.68
C PHE A 102 -9.01 0.01 0.34
N ASN A 103 -9.68 0.41 -0.76
CA ASN A 103 -9.30 0.06 -2.14
C ASN A 103 -7.97 0.63 -2.65
N ILE A 104 -7.11 1.18 -1.77
CA ILE A 104 -5.82 1.75 -2.14
C ILE A 104 -4.73 0.84 -1.58
N PRO A 105 -3.87 0.25 -2.42
CA PRO A 105 -2.73 -0.54 -1.97
C PRO A 105 -1.84 0.22 -0.98
N ILE A 106 -1.53 -0.43 0.14
CA ILE A 106 -0.60 0.09 1.15
C ILE A 106 0.60 -0.83 1.21
N PHE A 107 1.77 -0.28 0.95
CA PHE A 107 3.06 -0.98 1.04
C PHE A 107 3.81 -0.52 2.28
N ILE A 108 4.37 -1.48 3.02
CA ILE A 108 5.16 -1.19 4.22
C ILE A 108 6.65 -1.32 3.91
N LYS A 109 7.40 -0.26 4.19
CA LYS A 109 8.86 -0.25 4.30
C LYS A 109 9.25 -0.22 5.77
N TRP A 110 10.46 -0.64 6.08
CA TRP A 110 11.00 -0.62 7.43
C TRP A 110 12.45 -0.16 7.42
N THR A 111 12.88 0.49 8.50
CA THR A 111 14.25 1.03 8.64
C THR A 111 15.18 0.16 9.48
N GLY A 112 14.62 -0.81 10.22
CA GLY A 112 15.37 -1.75 11.04
C GLY A 112 15.99 -2.90 10.25
N LYS A 113 16.46 -3.91 10.99
CA LYS A 113 17.18 -5.05 10.41
C LYS A 113 16.23 -6.00 9.68
N LEU A 114 16.76 -6.66 8.64
CA LEU A 114 16.15 -7.85 8.06
C LEU A 114 16.41 -9.05 9.00
N ASP A 115 15.51 -9.27 9.95
CA ASP A 115 15.60 -10.29 11.01
C ASP A 115 14.71 -11.52 10.76
N VAL A 116 14.33 -11.73 9.49
CA VAL A 116 13.52 -12.86 9.04
C VAL A 116 14.28 -13.68 7.99
N SER A 117 14.10 -15.00 8.00
CA SER A 117 14.67 -15.85 6.95
C SER A 117 14.00 -15.58 5.61
N PRO A 118 14.68 -15.84 4.47
CA PRO A 118 14.11 -15.66 3.14
C PRO A 118 12.79 -16.41 2.93
N GLU A 119 12.67 -17.63 3.44
CA GLU A 119 11.45 -18.47 3.31
C GLU A 119 10.28 -17.86 4.08
N LYS A 120 10.52 -17.35 5.29
CA LYS A 120 9.50 -16.65 6.08
C LYS A 120 9.10 -15.35 5.41
N LEU A 121 10.05 -14.57 4.92
CA LEU A 121 9.79 -13.34 4.20
C LEU A 121 8.89 -13.61 2.98
N GLY A 122 9.28 -14.57 2.13
CA GLY A 122 8.50 -14.96 0.97
C GLY A 122 7.08 -15.41 1.33
N THR A 123 6.93 -16.17 2.42
CA THR A 123 5.62 -16.60 2.93
C THR A 123 4.74 -15.41 3.34
N TYR A 124 5.30 -14.44 4.08
CA TYR A 124 4.55 -13.24 4.47
C TYR A 124 4.17 -12.40 3.24
N LEU A 125 5.12 -12.14 2.34
CA LEU A 125 4.87 -11.35 1.13
C LEU A 125 3.78 -11.99 0.28
N GLY A 126 3.82 -13.31 0.07
CA GLY A 126 2.77 -14.03 -0.68
C GLY A 126 1.39 -13.85 -0.06
N LYS A 127 1.26 -13.97 1.27
CA LYS A 127 0.00 -13.75 1.99
C LYS A 127 -0.50 -12.31 1.88
N ILE A 128 0.40 -11.35 2.06
CA ILE A 128 0.12 -9.92 2.01
C ILE A 128 -0.38 -9.50 0.62
N LEU A 129 0.32 -9.93 -0.44
CA LEU A 129 -0.06 -9.61 -1.82
C LEU A 129 -1.39 -10.25 -2.20
N ALA A 130 -1.63 -11.49 -1.78
CA ALA A 130 -2.91 -12.16 -1.98
C ALA A 130 -4.06 -11.41 -1.27
N LYS A 131 -3.86 -10.92 -0.04
CA LYS A 131 -4.84 -10.12 0.70
C LYS A 131 -5.18 -8.80 0.01
N MET A 132 -4.20 -8.15 -0.61
CA MET A 132 -4.42 -6.92 -1.38
C MET A 132 -5.06 -7.16 -2.76
N ASN A 133 -5.27 -8.43 -3.15
CA ASN A 133 -5.69 -8.80 -4.51
C ASN A 133 -4.75 -8.25 -5.60
N ILE A 134 -3.47 -8.08 -5.27
CA ILE A 134 -2.45 -7.58 -6.20
C ILE A 134 -1.75 -8.78 -6.82
N HIS A 135 -1.83 -8.87 -8.14
CA HIS A 135 -1.03 -9.83 -8.89
C HIS A 135 0.39 -9.29 -9.01
N LEU A 136 1.39 -10.16 -8.81
CA LEU A 136 2.78 -9.82 -9.04
C LEU A 136 2.99 -9.51 -10.53
N ILE A 137 3.04 -8.21 -10.86
CA ILE A 137 3.37 -7.77 -12.21
C ILE A 137 4.84 -7.40 -12.21
N THR A 138 5.64 -8.20 -12.86
CA THR A 138 7.07 -7.94 -13.04
C THR A 138 7.22 -7.07 -14.29
N GLU A 139 8.19 -6.15 -14.30
CA GLU A 139 8.45 -5.35 -15.52
C GLU A 139 8.97 -6.20 -16.66
N LYS A 140 9.72 -7.25 -16.32
CA LYS A 140 10.24 -8.25 -17.24
C LYS A 140 9.91 -9.63 -16.68
N PRO A 141 9.62 -10.63 -17.51
CA PRO A 141 9.52 -12.00 -17.05
C PRO A 141 10.84 -12.41 -16.37
N PHE A 142 10.74 -13.05 -15.21
CA PHE A 142 11.91 -13.61 -14.53
C PHE A 142 12.37 -14.87 -15.26
N ASP A 143 13.54 -14.82 -15.88
CA ASP A 143 14.25 -16.01 -16.30
C ASP A 143 15.09 -16.51 -15.13
N ILE A 144 14.49 -17.38 -14.31
CA ILE A 144 15.11 -17.95 -13.11
C ILE A 144 16.39 -18.71 -13.50
N VAL A 145 16.40 -19.37 -14.65
CA VAL A 145 17.57 -20.13 -15.11
C VAL A 145 18.72 -19.20 -15.45
N LYS A 146 18.44 -18.08 -16.11
CA LYS A 146 19.47 -17.06 -16.40
C LYS A 146 20.05 -16.47 -15.13
N ILE A 147 19.22 -16.09 -14.16
CA ILE A 147 19.67 -15.52 -12.88
C ILE A 147 20.57 -16.51 -12.12
N LEU A 148 20.16 -17.79 -12.06
CA LEU A 148 20.96 -18.82 -11.40
C LEU A 148 22.31 -19.05 -12.10
N LYS A 149 22.36 -19.02 -13.43
CA LYS A 149 23.62 -19.12 -14.18
C LYS A 149 24.55 -17.94 -13.91
N GLU A 150 24.01 -16.73 -13.90
CA GLU A 150 24.76 -15.50 -13.61
C GLU A 150 25.29 -15.48 -12.17
N GLU A 151 24.50 -15.90 -11.17
CA GLU A 151 24.97 -15.99 -9.78
C GLU A 151 25.98 -17.12 -9.56
N TRP A 152 25.80 -18.27 -10.22
CA TRP A 152 26.68 -19.43 -10.03
C TRP A 152 27.88 -19.44 -10.98
N SER A 153 28.05 -18.41 -11.82
CA SER A 153 29.11 -18.31 -12.83
C SER A 153 29.23 -19.57 -13.71
N LEU A 154 28.08 -20.12 -14.14
CA LEU A 154 27.99 -21.26 -15.08
C LEU A 154 27.92 -20.80 -16.54
#